data_AF-A0A7V7JLF8-F1
#
_entry.id   AF-A0A7V7JLF8-F1
#
_cell.length_a   1.000
_cell.length_b   1.000
_cell.length_c   1.000
_cell.angle_alpha   90.00
_cell.angle_beta   90.00
_cell.angle_gamma   90.00
#
_symmetry.space_group_name_H-M   'P 1'
#
loop_
_entity.id
_entity.type
_entity.pdbx_description
1 polymer ?
#
loop_
_entity_poly.entity_id
_entity_poly.type
_entity_poly.pdbx_seq_one_letter_code
_entity_poly.pdbx_strand_id
1 'polypeptide(L)'
;MDKRKNAVIIKVEVSPGIVWIEIPEADLRILCGCPADSVKHLMRAGLIRPLERNGAHFESGPNAILLSDVMIQNGAFCNLGEFPVLQMLYRQGMILPGHPNNTGRKPLVIGRYDQVQAQIQYIYRGNYGLISEEEIMAAGASPELAHDLMRLKLKFAFGRIAHPRELLDSAILPEGDGAAEIAPGVTIRRTAH
;
A
#
# COMPACT_ATOMS: atom_id res chain seq x y z
N MET A 1 18.32 30.35 -13.63
CA MET A 1 19.10 30.18 -12.40
C MET A 1 18.32 29.23 -11.51
N ASP A 2 18.59 27.94 -11.68
CA ASP A 2 17.84 26.82 -11.10
C ASP A 2 18.22 26.68 -9.61
N LYS A 3 17.42 27.29 -8.74
CA LYS A 3 17.46 26.96 -7.32
C LYS A 3 16.75 25.62 -7.18
N ARG A 4 17.51 24.53 -7.20
CA ARG A 4 17.10 23.25 -6.60
C ARG A 4 16.66 23.56 -5.17
N LYS A 5 15.36 23.73 -4.95
CA LYS A 5 14.79 23.73 -3.61
C LYS A 5 15.06 22.33 -3.08
N ASN A 6 15.97 22.19 -2.13
CA ASN A 6 16.10 20.94 -1.40
C ASN A 6 14.80 20.76 -0.63
N ALA A 7 13.97 19.81 -1.08
CA ALA A 7 12.77 19.41 -0.35
C ALA A 7 13.17 18.88 1.03
N VAL A 8 12.36 19.18 2.04
CA VAL A 8 12.61 18.66 3.39
C VAL A 8 12.28 17.18 3.41
N ILE A 9 13.27 16.34 3.68
CA ILE A 9 13.08 14.90 3.89
C ILE A 9 13.08 14.64 5.39
N ILE A 10 11.95 14.14 5.89
CA ILE A 10 11.78 13.76 7.29
C ILE A 10 11.98 12.24 7.39
N LYS A 11 12.91 11.80 8.22
CA LYS A 11 13.13 10.39 8.54
C LYS A 11 12.74 10.13 10.00
N VAL A 12 11.94 9.10 10.24
CA VAL A 12 11.62 8.61 11.58
C VAL A 12 11.91 7.12 11.66
N GLU A 13 12.69 6.69 12.65
CA GLU A 13 12.87 5.29 12.96
C GLU A 13 11.71 4.83 13.84
N VAL A 14 10.85 3.97 13.30
CA VAL A 14 9.59 3.59 13.97
C VAL A 14 9.81 2.39 14.88
N SER A 15 10.49 1.37 14.37
CA SER A 15 10.91 0.17 15.08
C SER A 15 12.01 -0.54 14.27
N PRO A 16 12.73 -1.54 14.82
CA PRO A 16 13.71 -2.29 14.04
C PRO A 16 13.12 -2.83 12.73
N GLY A 17 13.72 -2.47 11.59
CA GLY A 17 13.24 -2.86 10.26
C GLY A 17 12.07 -2.02 9.71
N ILE A 18 11.63 -0.98 10.41
CA ILE A 18 10.61 -0.04 9.95
C ILE A 18 11.11 1.39 10.04
N VAL A 19 11.24 2.04 8.89
CA VAL A 19 11.58 3.46 8.77
C VAL A 19 10.46 4.19 8.05
N TRP A 20 10.13 5.37 8.52
CA TRP A 20 9.22 6.29 7.86
C TRP A 20 10.02 7.38 7.16
N ILE A 21 9.70 7.64 5.90
CA ILE A 21 10.22 8.78 5.14
C ILE A 21 9.06 9.65 4.69
N GLU A 22 9.14 10.95 4.93
CA GLU A 22 8.12 11.90 4.50
C GLU A 22 8.74 13.07 3.75
N ILE A 23 8.08 13.45 2.66
CA ILE A 23 8.43 14.56 1.79
C ILE A 23 7.15 15.39 1.64
N PRO A 24 6.93 16.37 2.55
CA PRO A 24 5.67 17.10 2.63
C PRO A 24 5.31 17.82 1.33
N GLU A 25 6.29 18.38 0.63
CA GLU A 25 6.09 19.13 -0.61
C GLU A 25 5.55 18.27 -1.76
N ALA A 26 5.76 16.95 -1.70
CA ALA A 26 5.25 15.98 -2.67
C ALA A 26 4.02 15.22 -2.15
N ASP A 27 3.52 15.54 -0.96
CA ASP A 27 2.53 14.76 -0.22
C ASP A 27 2.83 13.26 -0.32
N LEU A 28 4.06 12.89 0.04
CA LEU A 28 4.58 11.53 -0.04
C LEU A 28 5.06 11.07 1.33
N ARG A 29 4.48 9.96 1.81
CA ARG A 29 4.80 9.32 3.09
C ARG A 29 5.06 7.84 2.85
N ILE A 30 6.31 7.44 2.95
CA ILE A 30 6.82 6.13 2.57
C ILE A 30 7.04 5.29 3.83
N LEU A 31 6.37 4.15 3.89
CA LEU A 31 6.69 3.07 4.81
C LEU A 31 7.83 2.24 4.23
N CYS A 32 9.03 2.38 4.79
CA CYS A 32 10.20 1.59 4.40
C CYS A 32 10.30 0.35 5.28
N GLY A 33 10.11 -0.82 4.67
CA GLY A 33 9.97 -2.10 5.37
C GLY A 33 8.56 -2.28 5.93
N CYS A 34 8.02 -3.48 5.75
CA CYS A 34 6.63 -3.77 6.14
C CYS A 34 6.52 -5.16 6.82
N PRO A 35 7.17 -5.36 7.97
CA PRO A 35 6.98 -6.58 8.75
C PRO A 35 5.57 -6.63 9.34
N ALA A 36 5.27 -7.73 10.03
CA ALA A 36 4.02 -7.88 10.77
C ALA A 36 3.79 -6.70 11.73
N ASP A 37 2.52 -6.34 11.94
CA ASP A 37 2.09 -5.28 12.85
C ASP A 37 2.63 -3.86 12.55
N SER A 38 3.16 -3.61 11.34
CA SER A 38 3.66 -2.29 10.92
C SER A 38 2.65 -1.16 11.16
N VAL A 39 1.36 -1.38 10.88
CA VAL A 39 0.27 -0.42 11.18
C VAL A 39 0.21 -0.08 12.67
N LYS A 40 0.28 -1.06 13.57
CA LYS A 40 0.24 -0.83 15.02
C LYS A 40 1.46 -0.05 15.50
N HIS A 41 2.64 -0.34 14.93
CA HIS A 41 3.85 0.40 15.22
C HIS A 41 3.74 1.87 14.78
N LEU A 42 3.19 2.13 13.58
CA LEU A 42 2.94 3.49 13.10
C LEU A 42 1.90 4.24 13.95
N MET A 43 0.85 3.56 14.43
CA MET A 43 -0.12 4.15 15.36
C MET A 43 0.53 4.52 16.70
N ARG A 44 1.32 3.62 17.28
CA ARG A 44 2.06 3.88 18.53
C ARG A 44 3.05 5.05 18.39
N ALA A 45 3.64 5.23 17.21
CA ALA A 45 4.51 6.35 16.88
C ALA A 45 3.77 7.66 16.56
N GLY A 46 2.43 7.66 16.52
CA GLY A 46 1.61 8.84 16.19
C GLY A 46 1.61 9.24 14.71
N LEU A 47 2.13 8.37 13.83
CA LEU A 47 2.19 8.57 12.37
C LEU A 47 0.86 8.18 11.69
N ILE A 48 0.16 7.20 12.26
CA ILE A 48 -1.26 6.92 11.97
C ILE A 48 -2.07 7.47 13.14
N ARG A 49 -2.96 8.44 12.86
CA ARG A 49 -3.85 9.05 13.85
C ARG A 49 -5.19 9.41 13.22
N PRO A 50 -6.27 9.51 14.01
CA PRO A 50 -7.55 10.02 13.53
C PRO A 50 -7.43 11.45 12.99
N LEU A 51 -8.13 11.72 11.89
CA LEU A 51 -8.28 13.00 11.24
C LEU A 51 -9.77 13.24 10.95
N GLU A 52 -10.13 14.50 10.76
CA GLU A 52 -11.46 14.90 10.32
C GLU A 52 -11.34 15.97 9.22
N ARG A 53 -12.10 15.81 8.13
CA ARG A 53 -12.22 16.81 7.06
C ARG A 53 -13.60 16.75 6.46
N ASN A 54 -14.27 17.89 6.33
CA ASN A 54 -15.61 18.01 5.74
C ASN A 54 -16.63 17.03 6.37
N GLY A 55 -16.54 16.81 7.68
CA GLY A 55 -17.40 15.88 8.43
C GLY A 55 -17.10 14.39 8.23
N ALA A 56 -16.09 14.02 7.43
CA ALA A 56 -15.63 12.64 7.32
C ALA A 56 -14.48 12.37 8.30
N HIS A 57 -14.60 11.29 9.07
CA HIS A 57 -13.53 10.77 9.93
C HIS A 57 -12.71 9.72 9.18
N PHE A 58 -11.40 9.87 9.19
CA PHE A 58 -10.45 8.96 8.55
C PHE A 58 -9.11 8.98 9.30
N GLU A 59 -8.12 8.23 8.83
CA GLU A 59 -6.80 8.16 9.45
C GLU A 59 -5.74 8.86 8.59
N SER A 60 -4.70 9.38 9.23
CA SER A 60 -3.42 9.62 8.55
C SER A 60 -2.70 8.29 8.30
N GLY A 61 -1.62 8.34 7.53
CA GLY A 61 -0.73 7.19 7.36
C GLY A 61 0.20 7.36 6.16
N PRO A 62 0.91 6.27 5.81
CA PRO A 62 1.73 6.24 4.61
C PRO A 62 0.83 6.25 3.38
N ASN A 63 1.34 6.67 2.23
CA ASN A 63 0.69 6.48 0.92
C ASN A 63 1.60 5.76 -0.09
N ALA A 64 2.79 5.37 0.35
CA ALA A 64 3.72 4.53 -0.40
C ALA A 64 4.38 3.49 0.53
N ILE A 65 4.79 2.36 -0.05
CA ILE A 65 5.57 1.31 0.63
C ILE A 65 6.84 1.09 -0.17
N LEU A 66 8.01 1.18 0.48
CA LEU A 66 9.27 0.69 -0.05
C LEU A 66 9.52 -0.71 0.51
N LEU A 67 9.44 -1.70 -0.38
CA LEU A 67 9.61 -3.11 -0.05
C LEU A 67 11.07 -3.44 0.28
N SER A 68 11.23 -4.40 1.19
CA SER A 68 12.50 -5.11 1.34
C SER A 68 12.83 -5.87 0.07
N ASP A 69 14.12 -5.91 -0.29
CA ASP A 69 14.60 -6.73 -1.42
C ASP A 69 14.55 -8.22 -1.14
N VAL A 70 14.58 -8.58 0.14
CA VAL A 70 14.50 -9.97 0.60
C VAL A 70 13.11 -10.23 1.16
N MET A 71 12.57 -11.41 0.83
CA MET A 71 11.26 -11.86 1.31
C MET A 71 11.27 -12.26 2.79
N ILE A 72 12.38 -12.85 3.24
CA ILE A 72 12.55 -13.39 4.60
C ILE A 72 13.88 -12.89 5.17
N GLN A 73 13.84 -12.42 6.41
CA GLN A 73 15.03 -12.08 7.19
C GLN A 73 14.85 -12.60 8.61
N ASN A 74 15.88 -13.26 9.16
CA ASN A 74 15.84 -13.86 10.50
C ASN A 74 14.62 -14.78 10.74
N GLY A 75 14.19 -15.51 9.71
CA GLY A 75 13.04 -16.41 9.79
C GLY A 75 11.65 -15.75 9.73
N ALA A 76 11.57 -14.43 9.57
CA ALA A 76 10.32 -13.68 9.45
C ALA A 76 10.13 -13.06 8.07
N PHE A 77 8.88 -12.90 7.63
CA PHE A 77 8.55 -12.21 6.38
C PHE A 77 8.79 -10.70 6.49
N CYS A 78 9.44 -10.11 5.49
CA CYS A 78 9.78 -8.68 5.47
C CYS A 78 8.70 -7.81 4.83
N ASN A 79 7.90 -8.39 3.94
CA ASN A 79 6.94 -7.69 3.09
C ASN A 79 5.51 -8.24 3.33
N LEU A 80 4.86 -7.81 4.41
CA LEU A 80 3.45 -8.07 4.71
C LEU A 80 2.60 -6.81 4.45
N GLY A 81 2.57 -6.38 3.18
CA GLY A 81 2.02 -5.09 2.75
C GLY A 81 0.49 -4.97 2.75
N GLU A 82 -0.23 -6.07 2.89
CA GLU A 82 -1.69 -6.13 2.86
C GLU A 82 -2.34 -5.15 3.86
N PHE A 83 -1.98 -5.23 5.14
CA PHE A 83 -2.62 -4.40 6.16
C PHE A 83 -2.36 -2.90 5.98
N PRO A 84 -1.13 -2.43 5.69
CA PRO A 84 -0.91 -1.03 5.37
C PRO A 84 -1.67 -0.56 4.13
N VAL A 85 -1.76 -1.37 3.08
CA VAL A 85 -2.55 -0.99 1.89
C VAL A 85 -4.04 -0.92 2.23
N LEU A 86 -4.59 -1.90 2.96
CA LEU A 86 -6.00 -1.85 3.37
C LEU A 86 -6.27 -0.63 4.27
N GLN A 87 -5.31 -0.25 5.12
CA GLN A 87 -5.38 0.98 5.90
C GLN A 87 -5.42 2.21 4.98
N MET A 88 -4.56 2.29 3.95
CA MET A 88 -4.61 3.36 2.95
C MET A 88 -5.95 3.43 2.20
N LEU A 89 -6.41 2.30 1.66
CA LEU A 89 -7.61 2.24 0.85
C LEU A 89 -8.85 2.61 1.67
N TYR A 90 -9.04 1.97 2.83
CA TYR A 90 -10.29 2.04 3.59
C TYR A 90 -10.25 2.98 4.79
N ARG A 91 -9.17 3.02 5.55
CA ARG A 91 -9.08 3.84 6.78
C ARG A 91 -8.65 5.27 6.50
N GLN A 92 -7.74 5.48 5.55
CA GLN A 92 -7.48 6.81 5.01
C GLN A 92 -8.54 7.22 3.98
N GLY A 93 -9.29 6.25 3.43
CA GLY A 93 -10.41 6.48 2.51
C GLY A 93 -9.98 6.83 1.08
N MET A 94 -8.84 6.31 0.62
CA MET A 94 -8.33 6.55 -0.74
C MET A 94 -9.18 5.88 -1.83
N ILE A 95 -9.92 4.81 -1.52
CA ILE A 95 -10.80 4.13 -2.51
C ILE A 95 -12.29 4.45 -2.33
N LEU A 96 -12.67 5.06 -1.21
CA LEU A 96 -14.07 5.25 -0.86
C LEU A 96 -14.72 6.31 -1.78
N PRO A 97 -15.78 5.99 -2.54
CA PRO A 97 -16.44 6.96 -3.42
C PRO A 97 -16.95 8.18 -2.66
N GLY A 98 -16.66 9.38 -3.18
CA GLY A 98 -17.09 10.65 -2.55
C GLY A 98 -16.37 11.00 -1.24
N HIS A 99 -15.45 10.17 -0.75
CA HIS A 99 -14.68 10.47 0.45
C HIS A 99 -13.69 11.61 0.17
N PRO A 100 -13.53 12.59 1.09
CA PRO A 100 -12.69 13.75 0.80
C PRO A 100 -11.23 13.39 0.57
N ASN A 101 -10.74 12.24 1.05
CA ASN A 101 -9.38 11.77 0.83
C ASN A 101 -9.20 10.83 -0.38
N ASN A 102 -10.28 10.56 -1.12
CA ASN A 102 -10.19 9.92 -2.42
C ASN A 102 -9.88 10.99 -3.48
N THR A 103 -8.60 11.20 -3.73
CA THR A 103 -8.09 12.20 -4.70
C THR A 103 -7.80 11.61 -6.08
N GLY A 104 -8.12 10.33 -6.28
CA GLY A 104 -7.70 9.55 -7.46
C GLY A 104 -6.27 9.01 -7.39
N ARG A 105 -5.46 9.41 -6.40
CA ARG A 105 -4.15 8.80 -6.12
C ARG A 105 -4.34 7.41 -5.53
N LYS A 106 -3.51 6.47 -5.95
CA LYS A 106 -3.48 5.11 -5.39
C LYS A 106 -2.28 4.94 -4.45
N PRO A 107 -2.33 3.98 -3.52
CA PRO A 107 -1.14 3.50 -2.83
C PRO A 107 -0.03 3.12 -3.81
N LEU A 108 1.19 3.58 -3.55
CA LEU A 108 2.36 3.29 -4.37
C LEU A 108 3.19 2.16 -3.75
N VAL A 109 3.49 1.12 -4.53
CA VAL A 109 4.42 0.05 -4.11
C VAL A 109 5.75 0.19 -4.87
N ILE A 110 6.84 0.33 -4.12
CA ILE A 110 8.18 0.62 -4.63
C ILE A 110 9.09 -0.55 -4.30
N GLY A 111 9.88 -1.05 -5.27
CA GLY A 111 10.84 -2.12 -5.01
C GLY A 111 11.38 -2.77 -6.26
N ARG A 112 12.06 -3.92 -6.10
CA ARG A 112 12.45 -4.77 -7.24
C ARG A 112 11.22 -5.30 -7.97
N TYR A 113 11.37 -5.59 -9.26
CA TYR A 113 10.27 -6.08 -10.09
C TYR A 113 9.56 -7.31 -9.48
N ASP A 114 10.33 -8.32 -9.10
CA ASP A 114 9.83 -9.57 -8.51
C ASP A 114 9.07 -9.33 -7.19
N GLN A 115 9.63 -8.50 -6.31
CA GLN A 115 9.02 -8.15 -5.02
C GLN A 115 7.70 -7.38 -5.20
N VAL A 116 7.69 -6.40 -6.11
CA VAL A 116 6.51 -5.59 -6.42
C VAL A 116 5.41 -6.46 -7.03
N GLN A 117 5.73 -7.34 -7.99
CA GLN A 117 4.72 -8.22 -8.58
C GLN A 117 4.14 -9.20 -7.54
N ALA A 118 4.98 -9.80 -6.70
CA ALA A 118 4.53 -10.68 -5.64
C ALA A 118 3.61 -9.95 -4.64
N GLN A 119 3.94 -8.72 -4.27
CA GLN A 119 3.12 -7.92 -3.37
C GLN A 119 1.79 -7.50 -3.99
N ILE A 120 1.76 -7.11 -5.27
CA ILE A 120 0.50 -6.78 -5.95
C ILE A 120 -0.46 -7.97 -5.90
N GLN A 121 0.02 -9.19 -6.15
CA GLN A 121 -0.80 -10.40 -6.06
C GLN A 121 -1.22 -10.74 -4.63
N TYR A 122 -0.28 -10.64 -3.68
CA TYR A 122 -0.55 -10.87 -2.26
C TYR A 122 -1.64 -9.91 -1.74
N ILE A 123 -1.51 -8.61 -2.02
CA ILE A 123 -2.48 -7.58 -1.62
C ILE A 123 -3.82 -7.81 -2.32
N TYR A 124 -3.82 -8.14 -3.61
CA TYR A 124 -5.07 -8.42 -4.34
C TYR A 124 -5.82 -9.61 -3.72
N ARG A 125 -5.10 -10.67 -3.36
CA ARG A 125 -5.67 -11.84 -2.69
C ARG A 125 -6.11 -11.54 -1.26
N GLY A 126 -5.37 -10.72 -0.53
CA GLY A 126 -5.76 -10.26 0.80
C GLY A 126 -7.03 -9.39 0.79
N ASN A 127 -7.12 -8.48 -0.17
CA ASN A 127 -8.25 -7.57 -0.32
C ASN A 127 -9.55 -8.29 -0.71
N TYR A 128 -9.48 -9.21 -1.67
CA TYR A 128 -10.69 -9.85 -2.21
C TYR A 128 -10.90 -11.29 -1.77
N GLY A 129 -9.89 -11.99 -1.25
CA GLY A 129 -9.96 -13.43 -1.01
C GLY A 129 -10.28 -14.19 -2.30
N LEU A 130 -11.24 -15.10 -2.26
CA LEU A 130 -11.73 -15.84 -3.43
C LEU A 130 -12.46 -14.90 -4.41
N ILE A 131 -12.07 -14.87 -5.69
CA ILE A 131 -12.50 -13.83 -6.64
C ILE A 131 -13.56 -14.29 -7.66
N SER A 132 -13.98 -15.55 -7.60
CA SER A 132 -15.01 -16.08 -8.51
C SER A 132 -15.86 -17.14 -7.83
N GLU A 133 -17.05 -17.41 -8.39
CA GLU A 133 -17.91 -18.51 -7.90
C GLU A 133 -17.19 -19.86 -8.02
N GLU A 134 -16.41 -20.07 -9.08
CA GLU A 134 -15.59 -21.28 -9.29
C GLU A 134 -14.55 -21.47 -8.18
N GLU A 135 -13.87 -20.40 -7.76
CA GLU A 135 -12.93 -20.50 -6.64
C GLU A 135 -13.66 -20.79 -5.31
N ILE A 136 -14.84 -20.22 -5.11
CA ILE A 136 -15.66 -20.46 -3.91
C ILE A 136 -16.14 -21.92 -3.89
N MET A 137 -16.57 -22.46 -5.02
CA MET A 137 -16.94 -23.87 -5.16
C MET A 137 -15.73 -24.79 -4.97
N ALA A 138 -14.58 -24.46 -5.54
CA ALA A 138 -13.34 -25.23 -5.36
C ALA A 138 -12.86 -25.26 -3.90
N ALA A 139 -13.24 -24.26 -3.10
CA ALA A 139 -13.02 -24.22 -1.65
C ALA A 139 -14.05 -25.05 -0.84
N GLY A 140 -15.00 -25.71 -1.51
CA GLY A 140 -15.95 -26.64 -0.90
C GLY A 140 -17.38 -26.10 -0.72
N ALA A 141 -17.72 -24.94 -1.27
CA ALA A 141 -19.09 -24.42 -1.22
C ALA A 141 -20.00 -25.11 -2.26
N SER A 142 -21.30 -25.22 -1.96
CA SER A 142 -22.29 -25.59 -3.00
C SER A 142 -22.46 -24.47 -4.03
N PRO A 143 -22.97 -24.75 -5.23
CA PRO A 143 -23.24 -23.72 -6.24
C PRO A 143 -24.14 -22.58 -5.71
N GLU A 144 -25.18 -22.92 -4.95
CA GLU A 144 -26.12 -21.94 -4.39
C GLU A 144 -25.42 -21.01 -3.38
N LEU A 145 -24.61 -21.60 -2.49
CA LEU A 145 -23.84 -20.83 -1.52
C LEU A 145 -22.76 -19.97 -2.20
N ALA A 146 -22.09 -20.50 -3.23
CA ALA A 146 -21.09 -19.76 -4.00
C ALA A 146 -21.69 -18.53 -4.66
N HIS A 147 -22.86 -18.68 -5.28
CA HIS A 147 -23.61 -17.59 -5.89
C HIS A 147 -24.00 -16.51 -4.87
N ASP A 148 -24.58 -16.91 -3.72
CA ASP A 148 -24.97 -15.96 -2.68
C ASP A 148 -23.78 -15.22 -2.07
N LEU A 149 -22.66 -15.91 -1.82
CA LEU A 149 -21.42 -15.31 -1.33
C LEU A 149 -20.84 -14.33 -2.35
N MET A 150 -20.78 -14.71 -3.62
CA MET A 150 -20.24 -13.83 -4.67
C MET A 150 -21.09 -12.58 -4.83
N ARG A 151 -22.42 -12.71 -4.82
CA ARG A 151 -23.35 -11.56 -4.83
C ARG A 151 -23.10 -10.63 -3.64
N LEU A 152 -22.86 -11.16 -2.44
CA LEU A 152 -22.53 -10.34 -1.26
C LEU A 152 -21.17 -9.65 -1.41
N LYS A 153 -20.13 -10.37 -1.84
CA LYS A 153 -18.79 -9.82 -2.05
C LYS A 153 -18.77 -8.69 -3.05
N LEU A 154 -19.50 -8.82 -4.16
CA LEU A 154 -19.61 -7.75 -5.15
C LEU A 154 -20.22 -6.48 -4.57
N LYS A 155 -21.19 -6.57 -3.63
CA LYS A 155 -21.71 -5.37 -2.95
C LYS A 155 -20.64 -4.67 -2.10
N PHE A 156 -19.80 -5.42 -1.40
CA PHE A 156 -18.67 -4.85 -0.64
C PHE A 156 -17.55 -4.32 -1.55
N ALA A 157 -17.40 -4.87 -2.76
CA ALA A 157 -16.43 -4.45 -3.76
C ALA A 157 -16.98 -3.37 -4.73
N PHE A 158 -18.00 -2.61 -4.32
CA PHE A 158 -18.59 -1.55 -5.15
C PHE A 158 -19.08 -2.02 -6.54
N GLY A 159 -19.59 -3.25 -6.60
CA GLY A 159 -20.19 -3.86 -7.78
C GLY A 159 -19.23 -4.68 -8.65
N ARG A 160 -17.91 -4.64 -8.41
CA ARG A 160 -16.94 -5.42 -9.21
C ARG A 160 -15.64 -5.71 -8.46
N ILE A 161 -15.03 -6.85 -8.75
CA ILE A 161 -13.65 -7.10 -8.33
C ILE A 161 -12.72 -6.31 -9.25
N ALA A 162 -12.07 -5.26 -8.72
CA ALA A 162 -11.20 -4.40 -9.51
C ALA A 162 -9.87 -5.09 -9.82
N HIS A 163 -9.31 -4.86 -11.01
CA HIS A 163 -7.99 -5.38 -11.36
C HIS A 163 -6.93 -4.78 -10.41
N PRO A 164 -5.86 -5.50 -10.01
CA PRO A 164 -4.88 -5.00 -9.04
C PRO A 164 -4.30 -3.61 -9.38
N ARG A 165 -4.06 -3.34 -10.66
CA ARG A 165 -3.58 -2.03 -11.17
C ARG A 165 -4.57 -0.86 -10.99
N GLU A 166 -5.83 -1.16 -10.70
CA GLU A 166 -6.82 -0.15 -10.36
C GLU A 166 -6.75 0.23 -8.88
N LEU A 167 -6.20 -0.64 -8.04
CA LEU A 167 -6.02 -0.42 -6.60
C LEU A 167 -4.67 0.17 -6.24
N LEU A 168 -3.62 -0.17 -7.01
CA LEU A 168 -2.23 0.13 -6.69
C LEU A 168 -1.51 0.75 -7.88
N ASP A 169 -0.66 1.73 -7.60
CA ASP A 169 0.41 2.14 -8.50
C ASP A 169 1.72 1.45 -8.09
N SER A 170 2.68 1.38 -9.02
CA SER A 170 3.97 0.72 -8.78
C SER A 170 5.13 1.50 -9.37
N ALA A 171 6.23 1.56 -8.63
CA ALA A 171 7.51 2.07 -9.12
C ALA A 171 8.58 0.98 -9.01
N ILE A 172 9.13 0.56 -10.14
CA ILE A 172 10.18 -0.47 -10.18
C ILE A 172 11.52 0.23 -10.04
N LEU A 173 12.30 -0.19 -9.03
CA LEU A 173 13.68 0.23 -8.88
C LEU A 173 14.53 -0.46 -9.96
N PRO A 174 15.20 0.30 -10.84
CA PRO A 174 16.09 -0.28 -11.83
C PRO A 174 17.28 -0.97 -11.17
N GLU A 175 17.90 -1.89 -11.90
CA GLU A 175 19.18 -2.48 -11.50
C GLU A 175 20.31 -1.45 -11.63
N GLY A 176 21.36 -1.60 -10.81
CA GLY A 176 22.48 -0.65 -10.79
C GLY A 176 22.15 0.70 -10.15
N ASP A 177 22.83 1.76 -10.62
CA ASP A 177 22.73 3.12 -10.09
C ASP A 177 21.55 3.94 -10.67
N GLY A 178 20.62 3.28 -11.36
CA GLY A 178 19.44 3.93 -11.92
C GLY A 178 18.52 4.50 -10.85
N ALA A 179 17.75 5.52 -11.23
CA ALA A 179 16.74 6.13 -10.37
C ALA A 179 15.33 5.91 -10.94
N ALA A 180 14.36 5.72 -10.05
CA ALA A 180 12.93 5.69 -10.38
C ALA A 180 12.24 6.93 -9.83
N GLU A 181 11.35 7.54 -10.60
CA GLU A 181 10.47 8.61 -10.11
C GLU A 181 9.31 8.01 -9.30
N ILE A 182 9.07 8.54 -8.10
CA ILE A 182 8.05 8.04 -7.15
C ILE A 182 7.00 9.10 -6.79
N ALA A 183 7.25 10.35 -7.12
CA ALA A 183 6.30 11.46 -7.14
C ALA A 183 6.89 12.57 -8.04
N PRO A 184 6.09 13.54 -8.52
CA PRO A 184 6.61 14.62 -9.36
C PRO A 184 7.85 15.30 -8.75
N GLY A 185 9.00 15.15 -9.41
CA GLY A 185 10.26 15.73 -8.95
C GLY A 185 10.94 15.01 -7.78
N VAL A 186 10.44 13.84 -7.38
CA VAL A 186 11.03 12.98 -6.35
C VAL A 186 11.49 11.67 -6.96
N THR A 187 12.79 11.39 -6.83
CA THR A 187 13.39 10.15 -7.32
C THR A 187 14.00 9.34 -6.18
N ILE A 188 14.03 8.02 -6.36
CA ILE A 188 14.69 7.07 -5.48
C ILE A 188 15.71 6.26 -6.28
N ARG A 189 16.87 5.99 -5.69
CA ARG A 189 17.92 5.17 -6.29
C ARG A 189 18.55 4.25 -5.25
N ARG A 190 19.11 3.15 -5.71
CA ARG A 190 19.97 2.30 -4.89
C ARG A 190 21.34 2.96 -4.79
N THR A 191 21.97 2.85 -3.61
CA THR A 191 23.31 3.41 -3.36
C THR A 191 24.34 2.34 -2.97
N ALA A 192 23.92 1.09 -2.80
CA ALA A 192 24.79 -0.04 -2.48
C ALA A 192 24.17 -1.34 -3.02
N HIS A 193 25.04 -2.27 -3.39
CA HIS A 193 24.72 -3.63 -3.85
C HIS A 193 24.78 -4.64 -2.71
#